data_AF-A0AA97EWU7-F1
#
_entry.id   AF-A0AA97EWU7-F1
#
_cell.length_a   1.000
_cell.length_b   1.000
_cell.length_c   1.000
_cell.angle_alpha   90.00
_cell.angle_beta   90.00
_cell.angle_gamma   90.00
#
_symmetry.space_group_name_H-M   'P 1'
#
loop_
_entity.id
_entity.type
_entity.pdbx_description
1 polymer ?
#
loop_
_entity_poly.entity_id
_entity_poly.type
_entity_poly.pdbx_seq_one_letter_code
_entity_poly.pdbx_strand_id
1 'polypeptide(L)'
;MSLIERLSKNKTTTLLTGEWMTIKWTPDLTSQEFFNIGVVLKTDTEVFIRTIDGDNFNRFSCMFGEEMKFHAQRITKLAESLANDECLELSDQLVFDNRGFIRGKSGSQLIDHLFEIAVPLGRPIISKKRNNTGFNSFNFQQLSNSLLDELKRQDHDGLSFDKLIPTSRFIEINQQNIHIPLRPNNSNVVGNWASVVFSDPARIKMDYLQAINDLRTASDHLKREPYLFILKPNEENLKNLKSHRIDQIDEIIDKLDRTLRPQGIELYSSTSLEGLASGIYEWDKAVA
;
A
#
# COMPACT_ATOMS: atom_id res chain seq x y z
N MET A 1 -8.24 -5.81 -45.49
CA MET A 1 -8.19 -5.36 -44.09
C MET A 1 -7.12 -4.30 -43.95
N SER A 2 -7.55 -3.07 -43.70
CA SER A 2 -6.72 -1.87 -43.67
C SER A 2 -5.84 -1.81 -42.40
N LEU A 3 -4.65 -1.23 -42.50
CA LEU A 3 -3.75 -0.97 -41.36
C LEU A 3 -4.46 -0.13 -40.27
N ILE A 4 -5.43 0.67 -40.67
CA ILE A 4 -6.30 1.49 -39.80
C ILE A 4 -7.27 0.61 -39.00
N GLU A 5 -7.81 -0.48 -39.58
CA GLU A 5 -8.66 -1.44 -38.85
C GLU A 5 -7.87 -2.28 -37.84
N ARG A 6 -6.55 -2.47 -38.07
CA ARG A 6 -5.66 -3.12 -37.11
C ARG A 6 -5.31 -2.19 -35.94
N LEU A 7 -5.17 -0.90 -36.20
CA LEU A 7 -4.96 0.11 -35.15
C LEU A 7 -6.21 0.35 -34.30
N SER A 8 -7.41 0.30 -34.89
CA SER A 8 -8.67 0.45 -34.14
C SER A 8 -9.03 -0.78 -33.29
N LYS A 9 -8.50 -1.96 -33.60
CA LYS A 9 -8.68 -3.19 -32.81
C LYS A 9 -7.73 -3.31 -31.63
N ASN A 10 -6.63 -2.56 -31.61
CA ASN A 10 -5.87 -2.35 -30.39
C ASN A 10 -6.66 -1.32 -29.58
N LYS A 11 -7.55 -1.80 -28.69
CA LYS A 11 -8.07 -1.03 -27.56
C LYS A 11 -6.96 -0.12 -27.08
N THR A 12 -7.14 1.20 -27.21
CA THR A 12 -6.28 2.22 -26.62
C THR A 12 -6.19 1.88 -25.14
N THR A 13 -5.15 1.15 -24.77
CA THR A 13 -4.78 0.94 -23.38
C THR A 13 -4.38 2.33 -22.95
N THR A 14 -5.26 3.01 -22.22
CA THR A 14 -5.01 4.34 -21.68
C THR A 14 -3.72 4.25 -20.89
N LEU A 15 -2.65 4.79 -21.47
CA LEU A 15 -1.35 4.83 -20.83
C LEU A 15 -1.48 5.81 -19.67
N LEU A 16 -1.27 5.30 -18.46
CA LEU A 16 -1.23 6.09 -17.24
C LEU A 16 -0.10 7.09 -17.38
N THR A 17 -0.44 8.37 -17.23
CA THR A 17 0.50 9.49 -17.25
C THR A 17 0.54 10.13 -15.87
N GLY A 18 1.73 10.45 -15.39
CA GLY A 18 1.88 11.08 -14.09
C GLY A 18 3.24 11.76 -13.92
N GLU A 19 3.34 12.59 -12.90
CA GLU A 19 4.59 13.16 -12.41
C GLU A 19 5.17 12.26 -11.34
N TRP A 20 6.50 12.12 -11.30
CA TRP A 20 7.15 11.34 -10.27
C TRP A 20 8.23 12.13 -9.55
N MET A 21 8.36 11.83 -8.26
CA MET A 21 9.23 12.52 -7.32
C MET A 21 10.02 11.49 -6.53
N THR A 22 11.24 11.85 -6.12
CA THR A 22 12.03 11.07 -5.16
C THR A 22 11.92 11.68 -3.78
N ILE A 23 11.69 10.84 -2.77
CA ILE A 23 11.69 11.24 -1.36
C ILE A 23 13.15 11.22 -0.88
N LYS A 24 13.72 12.39 -0.61
CA LYS A 24 15.08 12.57 -0.11
C LYS A 24 15.05 12.86 1.37
N TRP A 25 15.88 12.16 2.11
CA TRP A 25 16.11 12.40 3.53
C TRP A 25 17.58 12.75 3.80
N THR A 26 17.79 13.85 4.51
CA THR A 26 19.09 14.35 4.96
C THR A 26 19.19 14.10 6.47
N PRO A 27 19.89 13.04 6.93
CA PRO A 27 20.03 12.73 8.35
C PRO A 27 20.70 13.85 9.15
N ASP A 28 21.69 14.50 8.55
CA ASP A 28 22.43 15.60 9.16
C ASP A 28 22.55 16.77 8.17
N LEU A 29 22.00 17.91 8.56
CA LEU A 29 22.01 19.13 7.73
C LEU A 29 23.43 19.68 7.53
N THR A 30 24.35 19.36 8.44
CA THR A 30 25.74 19.82 8.34
C THR A 30 26.54 19.03 7.32
N SER A 31 26.29 17.72 7.18
CA SER A 31 26.97 16.88 6.20
C SER A 31 26.45 17.09 4.77
N GLN A 32 25.21 17.56 4.62
CA GLN A 32 24.49 17.69 3.35
C GLN A 32 24.37 16.36 2.58
N GLU A 33 24.64 15.23 3.25
CA GLU A 33 24.43 13.91 2.67
C GLU A 33 22.94 13.62 2.64
N PHE A 34 22.43 13.25 1.47
CA PHE A 34 21.02 12.88 1.30
C PHE A 34 20.89 11.46 0.77
N PHE A 35 19.85 10.78 1.25
CA PHE A 35 19.50 9.43 0.84
C PHE A 35 18.10 9.43 0.24
N ASN A 36 17.95 8.80 -0.92
CA ASN A 36 16.64 8.51 -1.44
C ASN A 36 16.04 7.38 -0.61
N ILE A 37 14.90 7.64 0.03
CA ILE A 37 14.19 6.70 0.92
C ILE A 37 12.86 6.22 0.33
N GLY A 38 12.46 6.78 -0.81
CA GLY A 38 11.24 6.39 -1.50
C GLY A 38 11.02 7.14 -2.81
N VAL A 39 9.94 6.78 -3.47
CA VAL A 39 9.43 7.41 -4.69
C VAL A 39 7.94 7.62 -4.55
N VAL A 40 7.45 8.68 -5.20
CA VAL A 40 6.04 9.01 -5.33
C VAL A 40 5.73 9.17 -6.81
N LEU A 41 4.64 8.60 -7.27
CA LEU A 41 4.07 8.80 -8.59
C LEU A 41 2.67 9.38 -8.41
N LYS A 42 2.49 10.62 -8.85
CA LYS A 42 1.22 11.33 -8.84
C LYS A 42 0.63 11.31 -10.25
N THR A 43 -0.55 10.72 -10.39
CA THR A 43 -1.37 10.79 -11.59
C THR A 43 -2.48 11.82 -11.38
N ASP A 44 -3.28 12.07 -12.42
CA ASP A 44 -4.42 13.00 -12.30
C ASP A 44 -5.45 12.54 -11.26
N THR A 45 -5.49 11.24 -10.94
CA THR A 45 -6.52 10.65 -10.06
C THR A 45 -5.95 9.99 -8.81
N GLU A 46 -4.67 9.61 -8.79
CA GLU A 46 -4.11 8.73 -7.77
C GLU A 46 -2.67 9.08 -7.41
N VAL A 47 -2.29 8.67 -6.21
CA VAL A 47 -0.92 8.77 -5.71
C VAL A 47 -0.42 7.36 -5.37
N PHE A 48 0.62 6.90 -6.08
CA PHE A 48 1.33 5.67 -5.79
C PHE A 48 2.60 6.00 -5.02
N ILE A 49 2.82 5.33 -3.90
CA ILE A 49 3.98 5.57 -3.04
C ILE A 49 4.72 4.26 -2.85
N ARG A 50 6.05 4.30 -2.92
CA ARG A 50 6.91 3.18 -2.55
C ARG A 50 8.13 3.67 -1.79
N THR A 51 8.32 3.14 -0.59
CA THR A 51 9.38 3.53 0.34
C THR A 51 10.22 2.33 0.77
N ILE A 52 11.36 2.61 1.40
CA ILE A 52 12.17 1.57 2.05
C ILE A 52 11.35 0.95 3.19
N ASP A 53 11.34 -0.37 3.28
CA ASP A 53 10.64 -1.11 4.32
C ASP A 53 11.47 -2.23 4.95
N GLY A 54 10.97 -2.74 6.08
CA GLY A 54 11.47 -3.95 6.73
C GLY A 54 12.98 -3.93 7.04
N ASP A 55 13.66 -4.99 6.62
CA ASP A 55 15.09 -5.20 6.89
C ASP A 55 16.02 -4.25 6.15
N ASN A 56 15.53 -3.55 5.13
CA ASN A 56 16.34 -2.60 4.38
C ASN A 56 16.78 -1.41 5.25
N PHE A 57 16.00 -1.09 6.30
CA PHE A 57 16.39 -0.08 7.29
C PHE A 57 17.64 -0.46 8.09
N ASN A 58 18.00 -1.76 8.18
CA ASN A 58 19.21 -2.18 8.87
C ASN A 58 20.49 -1.61 8.22
N ARG A 59 20.42 -1.19 6.94
CA ARG A 59 21.56 -0.52 6.28
C ARG A 59 21.90 0.80 6.95
N PHE A 60 20.90 1.55 7.42
CA PHE A 60 21.13 2.78 8.18
C PHE A 60 21.76 2.51 9.54
N SER A 61 21.43 1.38 10.18
CA SER A 61 22.11 0.94 11.39
C SER A 61 23.60 0.70 11.15
N CYS A 62 23.97 0.06 10.04
CA CYS A 62 25.38 -0.15 9.70
C CYS A 62 26.15 1.16 9.43
N MET A 63 25.49 2.17 8.87
CA MET A 63 26.15 3.44 8.49
C MET A 63 26.23 4.43 9.66
N PHE A 64 25.19 4.50 10.48
CA PHE A 64 25.00 5.59 11.45
C PHE A 64 24.61 5.10 12.87
N GLY A 65 24.51 3.79 13.08
CA GLY A 65 24.07 3.18 14.35
C GLY A 65 22.56 2.95 14.47
N GLU A 66 22.15 2.17 15.48
CA GLU A 66 20.75 1.73 15.66
C GLU A 66 19.75 2.89 15.84
N GLU A 67 20.15 4.00 16.48
CA GLU A 67 19.25 5.16 16.65
C GLU A 67 18.81 5.74 15.31
N MET A 68 19.74 5.79 14.35
CA MET A 68 19.47 6.35 13.03
C MET A 68 18.54 5.47 12.20
N LYS A 69 18.54 4.15 12.44
CA LYS A 69 17.55 3.23 11.86
C LYS A 69 16.13 3.60 12.31
N PHE A 70 15.92 3.86 13.59
CA PHE A 70 14.60 4.27 14.10
C PHE A 70 14.20 5.64 13.58
N HIS A 71 15.15 6.57 13.46
CA HIS A 71 14.91 7.88 12.87
C HIS A 71 14.46 7.76 11.40
N ALA A 72 15.19 6.99 10.59
CA ALA A 72 14.84 6.71 9.20
C ALA A 72 13.43 6.10 9.08
N GLN A 73 13.09 5.12 9.94
CA GLN A 73 11.75 4.53 9.97
C GLN A 73 10.64 5.55 10.23
N ARG A 74 10.86 6.48 11.16
CA ARG A 74 9.88 7.52 11.50
C ARG A 74 9.75 8.56 10.38
N ILE A 75 10.86 9.02 9.83
CA ILE A 75 10.86 9.97 8.71
C ILE A 75 10.20 9.36 7.48
N THR A 76 10.46 8.09 7.17
CA THR A 76 9.78 7.42 6.05
C THR A 76 8.27 7.38 6.24
N LYS A 77 7.77 7.02 7.44
CA LYS A 77 6.33 7.06 7.74
C LYS A 77 5.74 8.47 7.63
N LEU A 78 6.48 9.47 8.10
CA LEU A 78 6.06 10.87 7.95
C LEU A 78 5.96 11.24 6.46
N ALA A 79 6.98 10.90 5.67
CA ALA A 79 7.01 11.17 4.23
C ALA A 79 5.84 10.51 3.48
N GLU A 80 5.45 9.30 3.87
CA GLU A 80 4.27 8.62 3.31
C GLU A 80 2.98 9.39 3.59
N SER A 81 2.79 9.89 4.82
CA SER A 81 1.63 10.72 5.15
C SER A 81 1.61 11.98 4.29
N LEU A 82 2.75 12.67 4.19
CA LEU A 82 2.87 13.95 3.48
C LEU A 82 2.67 13.82 1.97
N ALA A 83 3.16 12.73 1.38
CA ALA A 83 2.94 12.43 -0.03
C ALA A 83 1.45 12.30 -0.36
N ASN A 84 0.62 11.89 0.60
CA ASN A 84 -0.82 11.79 0.44
C ASN A 84 -1.56 13.12 0.67
N ASP A 85 -1.02 13.98 1.54
CA ASP A 85 -1.64 15.26 1.92
C ASP A 85 -1.27 16.42 0.98
N GLU A 86 -0.63 16.13 -0.17
CA GLU A 86 -0.09 17.10 -1.14
C GLU A 86 0.91 18.13 -0.57
N CYS A 87 1.38 17.92 0.67
CA CYS A 87 2.32 18.80 1.34
C CYS A 87 3.76 18.35 1.02
N LEU A 88 4.32 18.90 -0.05
CA LEU A 88 5.60 18.44 -0.63
C LEU A 88 6.85 19.12 -0.03
N GLU A 89 6.72 20.02 0.94
CA GLU A 89 7.87 20.69 1.56
C GLU A 89 7.59 20.96 3.04
N LEU A 90 8.34 20.30 3.92
CA LEU A 90 8.18 20.47 5.38
C LEU A 90 9.47 20.86 6.11
N SER A 91 10.63 20.44 5.59
CA SER A 91 11.92 20.68 6.23
C SER A 91 13.05 20.44 5.24
N ASP A 92 14.18 21.12 5.42
CA ASP A 92 15.43 20.89 4.69
C ASP A 92 15.94 19.44 4.85
N GLN A 93 15.46 18.72 5.88
CA GLN A 93 15.78 17.32 6.10
C GLN A 93 14.94 16.35 5.25
N LEU A 94 13.78 16.76 4.75
CA LEU A 94 12.88 15.89 3.99
C LEU A 94 12.35 16.65 2.77
N VAL A 95 12.88 16.31 1.59
CA VAL A 95 12.61 17.01 0.34
C VAL A 95 12.00 16.06 -0.69
N PHE A 96 10.92 16.49 -1.33
CA PHE A 96 10.34 15.81 -2.49
C PHE A 96 10.93 16.40 -3.77
N ASP A 97 11.88 15.70 -4.36
CA ASP A 97 12.60 16.16 -5.55
C ASP A 97 11.88 15.68 -6.83
N ASN A 98 11.30 16.63 -7.59
CA ASN A 98 10.56 16.34 -8.81
C ASN A 98 11.50 15.92 -9.95
N ARG A 99 11.22 14.75 -10.53
CA ARG A 99 12.01 14.13 -11.61
C ARG A 99 11.29 14.14 -12.96
N GLY A 100 10.13 14.77 -13.04
CA GLY A 100 9.36 15.00 -14.26
C GLY A 100 8.28 13.97 -14.52
N PHE A 101 7.91 13.81 -15.80
CA PHE A 101 6.78 12.98 -16.23
C PHE A 101 7.18 11.57 -16.62
N ILE A 102 6.33 10.59 -16.31
CA ILE A 102 6.44 9.21 -16.74
C ILE A 102 5.12 8.70 -17.33
N ARG A 103 5.22 7.69 -18.20
CA ARG A 103 4.07 7.02 -18.81
C ARG A 103 4.22 5.51 -18.74
N GLY A 104 3.13 4.79 -18.48
CA GLY A 104 3.15 3.34 -18.39
C GLY A 104 1.76 2.70 -18.36
N LYS A 105 1.71 1.38 -18.22
CA LYS A 105 0.45 0.62 -18.27
C LYS A 105 -0.15 0.35 -16.88
N SER A 106 0.68 0.37 -15.84
CA SER A 106 0.29 0.05 -14.46
C SER A 106 1.05 0.97 -13.51
N GLY A 107 0.34 1.55 -12.54
CA GLY A 107 0.95 2.44 -11.55
C GLY A 107 1.89 1.67 -10.62
N SER A 108 1.49 0.46 -10.20
CA SER A 108 2.32 -0.42 -9.36
C SER A 108 3.62 -0.85 -10.06
N GLN A 109 3.57 -1.26 -11.32
CA GLN A 109 4.79 -1.62 -12.06
C GLN A 109 5.73 -0.44 -12.29
N LEU A 110 5.17 0.75 -12.54
CA LEU A 110 5.95 1.97 -12.71
C LEU A 110 6.63 2.39 -11.41
N ILE A 111 5.90 2.44 -10.29
CA ILE A 111 6.49 2.85 -9.01
C ILE A 111 7.56 1.85 -8.56
N ASP A 112 7.37 0.56 -8.83
CA ASP A 112 8.35 -0.48 -8.55
C ASP A 112 9.64 -0.29 -9.33
N HIS A 113 9.53 -0.01 -10.63
CA HIS A 113 10.67 0.29 -11.49
C HIS A 113 11.40 1.57 -11.07
N LEU A 114 10.64 2.64 -10.76
CA LEU A 114 11.18 3.90 -10.27
C LEU A 114 11.93 3.70 -8.95
N PHE A 115 11.39 2.90 -8.04
CA PHE A 115 12.02 2.59 -6.77
C PHE A 115 13.34 1.85 -6.96
N GLU A 116 13.40 0.85 -7.84
CA GLU A 116 14.64 0.10 -8.11
C GLU A 116 15.75 0.99 -8.66
N ILE A 117 15.41 1.97 -9.50
CA ILE A 117 16.38 2.91 -10.08
C ILE A 117 16.79 3.96 -9.05
N ALA A 118 15.81 4.58 -8.39
CA ALA A 118 16.02 5.79 -7.60
C ALA A 118 16.38 5.53 -6.14
N VAL A 119 16.08 4.36 -5.57
CA VAL A 119 16.30 4.05 -4.15
C VAL A 119 17.26 2.87 -3.99
N PRO A 120 18.59 3.08 -4.14
CA PRO A 120 19.59 2.01 -4.05
C PRO A 120 19.54 1.25 -2.72
N LEU A 121 19.28 1.97 -1.62
CA LEU A 121 19.20 1.40 -0.28
C LEU A 121 17.97 0.51 -0.07
N GLY A 122 16.93 0.66 -0.89
CA GLY A 122 15.72 -0.15 -0.85
C GLY A 122 15.80 -1.46 -1.64
N ARG A 123 16.86 -1.67 -2.43
CA ARG A 123 17.01 -2.89 -3.24
C ARG A 123 17.11 -4.13 -2.34
N PRO A 124 16.50 -5.26 -2.73
CA PRO A 124 16.56 -6.47 -1.91
C PRO A 124 18.00 -6.91 -1.65
N ILE A 125 18.27 -7.32 -0.41
CA ILE A 125 19.59 -7.85 -0.03
C ILE A 125 19.77 -9.20 -0.71
N ILE A 126 20.56 -9.25 -1.80
CA ILE A 126 20.98 -10.51 -2.44
C ILE A 126 22.07 -11.16 -1.56
N SER A 127 21.74 -11.53 -0.33
CA SER A 127 22.67 -12.30 0.49
C SER A 127 22.61 -13.75 0.01
N LYS A 128 23.71 -14.26 -0.57
CA LYS A 128 23.84 -15.66 -1.00
C LYS A 128 23.79 -16.68 0.15
N LYS A 129 23.60 -16.27 1.42
CA LYS A 129 23.83 -17.13 2.60
C LYS A 129 23.00 -16.85 3.86
N ARG A 130 21.91 -16.07 3.81
CA ARG A 130 20.90 -16.12 4.90
C ARG A 130 19.81 -17.07 4.46
N ASN A 131 19.35 -17.92 5.37
CA ASN A 131 18.11 -18.70 5.28
C ASN A 131 16.92 -17.71 5.17
N ASN A 132 16.85 -16.98 4.06
CA ASN A 132 15.71 -16.17 3.72
C ASN A 132 14.61 -17.19 3.43
N THR A 133 13.60 -17.23 4.28
CA THR A 133 12.53 -18.22 4.30
C THR A 133 11.60 -18.06 3.08
N GLY A 134 12.11 -17.73 1.89
CA GLY A 134 11.38 -17.54 0.63
C GLY A 134 10.10 -16.70 0.72
N PHE A 135 9.90 -15.97 1.83
CA PHE A 135 8.62 -15.39 2.18
C PHE A 135 8.61 -13.97 1.67
N ASN A 136 7.84 -13.74 0.62
CA ASN A 136 7.65 -12.41 0.07
C ASN A 136 6.58 -11.72 0.91
N SER A 137 7.04 -10.86 1.84
CA SER A 137 6.11 -10.04 2.62
C SER A 137 5.44 -9.04 1.70
N PHE A 138 4.16 -8.78 1.95
CA PHE A 138 3.36 -7.86 1.16
C PHE A 138 2.87 -6.75 2.08
N ASN A 139 3.46 -5.56 1.97
CA ASN A 139 3.14 -4.45 2.86
C ASN A 139 1.86 -3.72 2.43
N PHE A 140 1.36 -2.83 3.29
CA PHE A 140 0.14 -2.07 3.03
C PHE A 140 0.22 -1.20 1.76
N GLN A 141 1.35 -0.56 1.49
CA GLN A 141 1.56 0.29 0.32
C GLN A 141 1.54 -0.54 -0.97
N GLN A 142 2.21 -1.70 -0.97
CA GLN A 142 2.18 -2.67 -2.07
C GLN A 142 0.75 -3.17 -2.29
N LEU A 143 0.03 -3.51 -1.22
CA LEU A 143 -1.39 -3.88 -1.31
C LEU A 143 -2.22 -2.77 -1.92
N SER A 144 -2.10 -1.54 -1.42
CA SER A 144 -2.87 -0.43 -1.96
C SER A 144 -2.57 -0.20 -3.44
N ASN A 145 -1.30 -0.21 -3.85
CA ASN A 145 -0.92 0.05 -5.24
C ASN A 145 -1.39 -1.08 -6.18
N SER A 146 -1.18 -2.34 -5.79
CA SER A 146 -1.56 -3.49 -6.61
C SER A 146 -3.07 -3.70 -6.65
N LEU A 147 -3.78 -3.42 -5.56
CA LEU A 147 -5.23 -3.56 -5.50
C LEU A 147 -5.92 -2.48 -6.36
N LEU A 148 -5.41 -1.25 -6.39
CA LEU A 148 -5.91 -0.21 -7.28
C LEU A 148 -5.78 -0.60 -8.76
N ASP A 149 -4.61 -1.10 -9.16
CA ASP A 149 -4.39 -1.58 -10.52
C ASP A 149 -5.30 -2.76 -10.86
N GLU A 150 -5.51 -3.70 -9.93
CA GLU A 150 -6.37 -4.86 -10.12
C GLU A 150 -7.86 -4.49 -10.20
N LEU A 151 -8.33 -3.57 -9.36
CA LEU A 151 -9.69 -3.04 -9.41
C LEU A 151 -9.96 -2.35 -10.75
N LYS A 152 -9.01 -1.56 -11.26
CA LYS A 152 -9.10 -0.93 -12.59
C LYS A 152 -9.08 -1.96 -13.72
N ARG A 153 -8.30 -3.03 -13.59
CA ARG A 153 -8.21 -4.09 -14.60
C ARG A 153 -9.53 -4.85 -14.72
N GLN A 154 -10.22 -5.08 -13.60
CA GLN A 154 -11.51 -5.75 -13.55
C GLN A 154 -12.68 -4.83 -13.93
N ASP A 155 -12.55 -3.52 -13.74
CA ASP A 155 -13.56 -2.56 -14.20
C ASP A 155 -13.49 -2.36 -15.73
N HIS A 156 -14.35 -3.04 -16.45
CA HIS A 156 -14.41 -2.93 -17.91
C HIS A 156 -15.05 -1.63 -18.39
N ASP A 157 -15.87 -0.98 -17.55
CA ASP A 157 -16.65 0.21 -17.90
C ASP A 157 -16.09 1.50 -17.26
N GLY A 158 -15.20 1.38 -16.26
CA GLY A 158 -14.55 2.49 -15.55
C GLY A 158 -15.45 3.24 -14.57
N LEU A 159 -16.75 2.97 -14.59
CA LEU A 159 -17.77 3.67 -13.80
C LEU A 159 -17.92 3.12 -12.39
N SER A 160 -17.48 1.89 -12.14
CA SER A 160 -17.65 1.24 -10.83
C SER A 160 -16.52 1.67 -9.89
N PHE A 161 -15.31 1.75 -10.43
CA PHE A 161 -14.12 2.20 -9.72
C PHE A 161 -14.28 3.62 -9.17
N ASP A 162 -14.70 4.57 -10.00
CA ASP A 162 -14.87 5.99 -9.60
C ASP A 162 -16.01 6.20 -8.58
N LYS A 163 -16.98 5.27 -8.52
CA LYS A 163 -18.05 5.31 -7.51
C LYS A 163 -17.62 4.72 -6.18
N LEU A 164 -16.66 3.80 -6.20
CA LEU A 164 -16.20 3.02 -5.06
C LEU A 164 -15.04 3.71 -4.34
N ILE A 165 -14.08 4.25 -5.11
CA ILE A 165 -12.85 4.85 -4.60
C ILE A 165 -12.89 6.36 -4.85
N PRO A 166 -12.95 7.17 -3.78
CA PRO A 166 -12.90 8.62 -3.90
C PRO A 166 -11.50 9.12 -4.28
N THR A 167 -11.43 10.32 -4.87
CA THR A 167 -10.19 10.97 -5.32
C THR A 167 -9.15 11.11 -4.21
N SER A 168 -9.58 11.47 -3.00
CA SER A 168 -8.75 11.35 -1.80
C SER A 168 -9.13 10.08 -1.05
N ARG A 169 -8.15 9.26 -0.67
CA ARG A 169 -8.35 8.06 0.17
C ARG A 169 -8.30 8.36 1.66
N PHE A 170 -8.03 9.61 2.03
CA PHE A 170 -7.90 10.03 3.42
C PHE A 170 -9.11 10.85 3.85
N ILE A 171 -9.39 10.78 5.15
CA ILE A 171 -10.40 11.59 5.83
C ILE A 171 -9.72 12.23 7.02
N GLU A 172 -9.82 13.56 7.12
CA GLU A 172 -9.35 14.27 8.30
C GLU A 172 -10.38 14.12 9.42
N ILE A 173 -10.00 13.44 10.50
CA ILE A 173 -10.80 13.28 11.71
C ILE A 173 -9.93 13.68 12.90
N ASN A 174 -10.35 14.68 13.67
CA ASN A 174 -9.59 15.19 14.83
C ASN A 174 -8.14 15.56 14.50
N GLN A 175 -7.89 16.23 13.37
CA GLN A 175 -6.55 16.61 12.88
C GLN A 175 -5.64 15.40 12.55
N GLN A 176 -6.23 14.22 12.37
CA GLN A 176 -5.54 13.02 11.93
C GLN A 176 -6.10 12.58 10.58
N ASN A 177 -5.19 12.28 9.64
CA ASN A 177 -5.58 11.76 8.34
C ASN A 177 -5.70 10.24 8.41
N ILE A 178 -6.94 9.77 8.29
CA ILE A 178 -7.29 8.35 8.39
C ILE A 178 -7.50 7.80 6.99
N HIS A 179 -6.78 6.72 6.66
CA HIS A 179 -6.86 6.09 5.35
C HIS A 179 -8.10 5.17 5.25
N ILE A 180 -9.10 5.59 4.46
CA ILE A 180 -10.34 4.86 4.19
C ILE A 180 -10.61 4.91 2.68
N PRO A 181 -10.13 3.90 1.95
CA PRO A 181 -10.11 3.94 0.49
C PRO A 181 -11.42 3.49 -0.15
N LEU A 182 -12.23 2.67 0.52
CA LEU A 182 -13.49 2.16 -0.01
C LEU A 182 -14.64 2.98 0.58
N ARG A 183 -15.22 3.85 -0.23
CA ARG A 183 -16.34 4.70 0.16
C ARG A 183 -17.33 4.78 -0.99
N PRO A 184 -18.20 3.77 -1.16
CA PRO A 184 -19.17 3.80 -2.23
C PRO A 184 -20.08 5.02 -2.12
N ASN A 185 -20.35 5.64 -3.25
CA ASN A 185 -21.27 6.76 -3.34
C ASN A 185 -22.69 6.30 -3.02
N ASN A 186 -23.38 7.02 -2.13
CA ASN A 186 -24.76 6.75 -1.69
C ASN A 186 -24.99 5.47 -0.86
N SER A 187 -23.95 4.83 -0.33
CA SER A 187 -24.10 3.73 0.63
C SER A 187 -23.80 4.17 2.06
N ASN A 188 -24.42 3.49 3.04
CA ASN A 188 -24.16 3.72 4.46
C ASN A 188 -22.98 2.88 4.96
N VAL A 189 -22.01 2.56 4.11
CA VAL A 189 -20.89 1.68 4.44
C VAL A 189 -19.54 2.32 4.17
N VAL A 190 -18.52 1.83 4.86
CA VAL A 190 -17.12 2.21 4.68
C VAL A 190 -16.25 0.97 4.74
N GLY A 191 -15.26 0.91 3.86
CA GLY A 191 -14.33 -0.20 3.81
C GLY A 191 -12.88 0.24 4.00
N ASN A 192 -12.11 -0.59 4.68
CA ASN A 192 -10.65 -0.51 4.69
C ASN A 192 -10.04 -1.83 4.26
N TRP A 193 -8.77 -1.83 3.85
CA TRP A 193 -8.04 -3.04 3.54
C TRP A 193 -6.75 -3.16 4.34
N ALA A 194 -6.33 -4.38 4.61
CA ALA A 194 -5.10 -4.68 5.34
C ALA A 194 -4.40 -5.90 4.73
N SER A 195 -3.06 -5.89 4.81
CA SER A 195 -2.26 -7.07 4.47
C SER A 195 -1.83 -7.77 5.76
N VAL A 196 -2.02 -9.09 5.81
CA VAL A 196 -1.44 -9.95 6.87
C VAL A 196 -0.33 -10.85 6.33
N VAL A 197 0.20 -10.54 5.15
CA VAL A 197 1.26 -11.31 4.49
C VAL A 197 2.62 -10.90 5.06
N PHE A 198 2.92 -11.28 6.30
CA PHE A 198 4.21 -11.06 6.95
C PHE A 198 4.75 -12.32 7.59
N SER A 199 6.09 -12.47 7.60
CA SER A 199 6.77 -13.56 8.29
C SER A 199 6.92 -13.33 9.80
N ASP A 200 6.70 -12.08 10.25
CA ASP A 200 6.72 -11.65 11.64
C ASP A 200 5.29 -11.46 12.18
N PRO A 201 4.87 -12.29 13.16
CA PRO A 201 3.57 -12.18 13.79
C PRO A 201 3.29 -10.83 14.48
N ALA A 202 4.32 -10.13 14.97
CA ALA A 202 4.15 -8.83 15.60
C ALA A 202 3.70 -7.77 14.59
N ARG A 203 4.24 -7.82 13.37
CA ARG A 203 3.87 -6.92 12.27
C ARG A 203 2.44 -7.17 11.79
N ILE A 204 2.02 -8.43 11.72
CA ILE A 204 0.61 -8.79 11.42
C ILE A 204 -0.33 -8.11 12.40
N LYS A 205 -0.06 -8.22 13.71
CA LYS A 205 -0.90 -7.59 14.74
C LYS A 205 -0.93 -6.07 14.60
N MET A 206 0.22 -5.45 14.35
CA MET A 206 0.31 -4.00 14.23
C MET A 206 -0.51 -3.48 13.04
N ASP A 207 -0.27 -4.00 11.83
CA ASP A 207 -0.93 -3.52 10.60
C ASP A 207 -2.45 -3.79 10.66
N TYR A 208 -2.84 -4.95 11.20
CA TYR A 208 -4.25 -5.31 11.38
C TYR A 208 -4.95 -4.42 12.41
N LEU A 209 -4.33 -4.18 13.58
CA LEU A 209 -4.91 -3.31 14.61
C LEU A 209 -5.00 -1.85 14.15
N GLN A 210 -4.01 -1.38 13.39
CA GLN A 210 -4.05 -0.06 12.79
C GLN A 210 -5.23 0.07 11.83
N ALA A 211 -5.41 -0.88 10.91
CA ALA A 211 -6.53 -0.88 9.98
C ALA A 211 -7.92 -0.88 10.67
N ILE A 212 -8.06 -1.61 11.78
CA ILE A 212 -9.30 -1.62 12.58
C ILE A 212 -9.52 -0.28 13.28
N ASN A 213 -8.49 0.28 13.91
CA ASN A 213 -8.62 1.54 14.61
C ASN A 213 -9.01 2.67 13.65
N ASP A 214 -8.39 2.69 12.47
CA ASP A 214 -8.71 3.62 11.39
C ASP A 214 -10.16 3.44 10.94
N LEU A 215 -10.56 2.19 10.67
CA LEU A 215 -11.92 1.86 10.22
C LEU A 215 -12.99 2.23 11.27
N ARG A 216 -12.75 1.95 12.55
CA ARG A 216 -13.67 2.32 13.63
C ARG A 216 -13.80 3.82 13.77
N THR A 217 -12.68 4.53 13.79
CA THR A 217 -12.68 6.00 13.91
C THR A 217 -13.46 6.64 12.77
N ALA A 218 -13.29 6.11 11.55
CA ALA A 218 -14.04 6.55 10.39
C ALA A 218 -15.52 6.16 10.43
N SER A 219 -15.84 4.92 10.83
CA SER A 219 -17.20 4.40 10.99
C SER A 219 -17.99 5.25 11.99
N ASP A 220 -17.42 5.54 13.15
CA ASP A 220 -18.05 6.33 14.21
C ASP A 220 -18.27 7.79 13.76
N HIS A 221 -17.30 8.36 13.06
CA HIS A 221 -17.39 9.74 12.54
C HIS A 221 -18.42 9.87 11.42
N LEU A 222 -18.43 8.93 10.48
CA LEU A 222 -19.33 8.94 9.31
C LEU A 222 -20.69 8.31 9.58
N LYS A 223 -20.86 7.60 10.71
CA LYS A 223 -22.04 6.80 11.07
C LYS A 223 -22.39 5.73 10.03
N ARG A 224 -21.35 5.08 9.49
CA ARG A 224 -21.45 4.08 8.43
C ARG A 224 -20.97 2.72 8.91
N GLU A 225 -21.50 1.64 8.36
CA GLU A 225 -21.13 0.29 8.76
C GLU A 225 -19.71 -0.07 8.27
N PRO A 226 -18.85 -0.64 9.15
CA PRO A 226 -17.45 -0.92 8.83
C PRO A 226 -17.22 -2.30 8.19
N TYR A 227 -16.47 -2.29 7.09
CA TYR A 227 -16.06 -3.48 6.34
C TYR A 227 -14.54 -3.57 6.23
N LEU A 228 -13.98 -4.77 6.47
CA LEU A 228 -12.53 -4.98 6.42
C LEU A 228 -12.16 -6.06 5.39
N PHE A 229 -11.29 -5.69 4.45
CA PHE A 229 -10.78 -6.55 3.38
C PHE A 229 -9.34 -6.96 3.65
N ILE A 230 -9.07 -8.26 3.69
CA ILE A 230 -7.79 -8.78 4.18
C ILE A 230 -7.12 -9.68 3.15
N LEU A 231 -5.88 -9.34 2.80
CA LEU A 231 -5.02 -10.23 2.02
C LEU A 231 -4.27 -11.18 2.97
N LYS A 232 -4.59 -12.47 2.89
CA LYS A 232 -3.94 -13.57 3.61
C LYS A 232 -2.76 -14.12 2.80
N PRO A 233 -1.71 -14.66 3.45
CA PRO A 233 -0.61 -15.30 2.74
C PRO A 233 -1.11 -16.50 1.93
N ASN A 234 -0.64 -16.63 0.70
CA ASN A 234 -0.95 -17.78 -0.16
C ASN A 234 -0.11 -19.01 0.22
N GLU A 235 -0.46 -20.18 -0.30
CA GLU A 235 0.25 -21.43 -0.03
C GLU A 235 1.74 -21.36 -0.42
N GLU A 236 2.09 -20.60 -1.45
CA GLU A 236 3.47 -20.43 -1.90
C GLU A 236 4.32 -19.67 -0.87
N ASN A 237 3.77 -18.62 -0.27
CA ASN A 237 4.39 -17.88 0.81
C ASN A 237 4.55 -18.77 2.05
N LEU A 238 3.52 -19.55 2.39
CA LEU A 238 3.53 -20.44 3.56
C LEU A 238 4.51 -21.61 3.43
N LYS A 239 4.72 -22.16 2.23
CA LYS A 239 5.66 -23.28 1.97
C LYS A 239 7.10 -22.99 2.42
N ASN A 240 7.48 -21.72 2.43
CA ASN A 240 8.85 -21.33 2.74
C ASN A 240 9.05 -21.00 4.24
N LEU A 241 7.99 -21.05 5.05
CA LEU A 241 8.03 -20.89 6.51
C LEU A 241 8.11 -22.24 7.24
N LYS A 242 8.64 -22.21 8.46
CA LYS A 242 8.60 -23.38 9.37
C LYS A 242 7.16 -23.60 9.86
N SER A 243 6.73 -24.86 10.00
CA SER A 243 5.37 -25.23 10.43
C SER A 243 4.87 -24.47 11.66
N HIS A 244 5.68 -24.38 12.72
CA HIS A 244 5.34 -23.62 13.93
C HIS A 244 5.04 -22.12 13.68
N ARG A 245 5.67 -21.50 12.67
CA ARG A 245 5.38 -20.10 12.32
C ARG A 245 4.08 -19.97 11.54
N ILE A 246 3.74 -20.97 10.72
CA ILE A 246 2.46 -21.02 10.01
C ILE A 246 1.33 -21.12 11.05
N ASP A 247 1.46 -22.04 12.01
CA ASP A 247 0.48 -22.23 13.09
C ASP A 247 0.27 -20.93 13.89
N GLN A 248 1.35 -20.19 14.19
CA GLN A 248 1.26 -18.91 14.89
C GLN A 248 0.54 -17.82 14.08
N ILE A 249 0.79 -17.77 12.76
CA ILE A 249 0.14 -16.80 11.86
C ILE A 249 -1.35 -17.13 11.78
N ASP A 250 -1.70 -18.39 11.57
CA ASP A 250 -3.08 -18.86 11.48
C ASP A 250 -3.83 -18.62 12.79
N GLU A 251 -3.22 -18.94 13.94
CA GLU A 251 -3.83 -18.69 15.26
C GLU A 251 -4.12 -17.19 15.47
N ILE A 252 -3.20 -16.31 15.07
CA ILE A 252 -3.39 -14.86 15.19
C ILE A 252 -4.52 -14.40 14.29
N ILE A 253 -4.55 -14.83 13.03
CA ILE A 253 -5.58 -14.46 12.07
C ILE A 253 -6.95 -14.95 12.56
N ASP A 254 -7.06 -16.21 12.99
CA ASP A 254 -8.30 -16.78 13.51
C ASP A 254 -8.79 -16.06 14.77
N LYS A 255 -7.88 -15.74 15.68
CA LYS A 255 -8.22 -15.01 16.90
C LYS A 255 -8.74 -13.61 16.58
N LEU A 256 -8.12 -12.95 15.61
CA LEU A 256 -8.52 -11.63 15.17
C LEU A 256 -9.88 -11.67 14.45
N ASP A 257 -10.10 -12.62 13.53
CA ASP A 257 -11.35 -12.82 12.81
C ASP A 257 -12.52 -13.11 13.78
N ARG A 258 -12.29 -13.92 14.82
CA ARG A 258 -13.28 -14.19 15.88
C ARG A 258 -13.59 -12.97 16.74
N THR A 259 -12.66 -12.03 16.89
CA THR A 259 -12.82 -10.85 17.74
C THR A 259 -13.63 -9.77 17.05
N LEU A 260 -13.60 -9.69 15.71
CA LEU A 260 -14.25 -8.63 14.95
C LEU A 260 -15.74 -8.85 14.68
N ARG A 261 -16.17 -10.09 14.41
CA ARG A 261 -17.60 -10.38 14.14
C ARG A 261 -18.53 -9.91 15.28
N PRO A 262 -18.21 -10.12 16.57
CA PRO A 262 -19.02 -9.60 17.67
C PRO A 262 -19.05 -8.07 17.78
N GLN A 263 -18.13 -7.39 17.12
CA GLN A 263 -18.00 -5.93 17.14
C GLN A 263 -18.70 -5.25 15.96
N GLY A 264 -19.44 -6.02 15.14
CA GLY A 264 -20.19 -5.50 14.00
C GLY A 264 -19.32 -5.13 12.79
N ILE A 265 -18.05 -5.58 12.75
CA ILE A 265 -17.18 -5.40 11.59
C ILE A 265 -17.27 -6.66 10.73
N GLU A 266 -17.78 -6.50 9.50
CA GLU A 266 -17.81 -7.59 8.53
C GLU A 266 -16.43 -7.74 7.86
N LEU A 267 -15.99 -8.99 7.70
CA LEU A 267 -14.64 -9.32 7.27
C LEU A 267 -14.66 -10.19 6.03
N TYR A 268 -13.96 -9.71 5.00
CA TYR A 268 -13.71 -10.42 3.76
C TYR A 268 -12.22 -10.74 3.68
N SER A 269 -11.88 -12.01 3.47
CA SER A 269 -10.49 -12.42 3.32
C SER A 269 -10.26 -13.23 2.06
N SER A 270 -9.18 -12.92 1.35
CA SER A 270 -8.72 -13.65 0.17
C SER A 270 -7.22 -13.94 0.28
N THR A 271 -6.77 -15.01 -0.36
CA THR A 271 -5.34 -15.35 -0.50
C THR A 271 -4.73 -14.83 -1.81
N SER A 272 -5.55 -14.25 -2.70
CA SER A 272 -5.12 -13.64 -3.96
C SER A 272 -5.67 -12.22 -4.11
N LEU A 273 -4.93 -11.38 -4.84
CA LEU A 273 -5.34 -10.01 -5.15
C LEU A 273 -6.58 -10.00 -6.05
N GLU A 274 -6.65 -10.90 -7.04
CA GLU A 274 -7.79 -10.99 -7.93
C GLU A 274 -9.06 -11.36 -7.16
N GLY A 275 -8.95 -12.30 -6.23
CA GLY A 275 -10.08 -12.70 -5.37
C GLY A 275 -10.50 -11.59 -4.40
N LEU A 276 -9.54 -10.80 -3.90
CA LEU A 276 -9.85 -9.66 -3.04
C LEU A 276 -10.58 -8.55 -3.81
N ALA A 277 -10.11 -8.21 -5.01
CA ALA A 277 -10.75 -7.23 -5.89
C ALA A 277 -12.16 -7.67 -6.32
N SER A 278 -12.34 -8.94 -6.72
CA SER A 278 -13.65 -9.49 -7.04
C SER A 278 -14.61 -9.42 -5.84
N GLY A 279 -14.11 -9.77 -4.64
CA GLY A 279 -14.89 -9.69 -3.41
C GLY A 279 -15.32 -8.27 -3.05
N ILE A 280 -14.49 -7.27 -3.34
CA ILE A 280 -14.84 -5.85 -3.17
C ILE A 280 -15.98 -5.45 -4.13
N TYR A 281 -15.94 -5.87 -5.40
CA TYR A 281 -17.02 -5.58 -6.35
C TYR A 281 -18.32 -6.33 -6.04
N GLU A 282 -18.22 -7.57 -5.55
CA GLU A 282 -19.40 -8.31 -5.08
C GLU A 282 -20.04 -7.65 -3.86
N TRP A 283 -19.21 -7.19 -2.93
CA TRP A 283 -19.66 -6.40 -1.78
C TRP A 283 -20.33 -5.09 -2.21
N ASP A 284 -19.70 -4.33 -3.10
CA ASP A 284 -20.27 -3.08 -3.62
C ASP A 284 -21.66 -3.32 -4.25
N LYS A 285 -21.82 -4.39 -5.03
CA LYS A 285 -23.12 -4.77 -5.62
C LYS A 285 -24.16 -5.24 -4.61
N ALA A 286 -23.74 -5.81 -3.48
CA ALA A 286 -24.65 -6.27 -2.43
C ALA A 286 -25.16 -5.13 -1.56
N VAL A 287 -24.43 -4.02 -1.51
CA VAL A 287 -24.68 -2.90 -0.60
C VAL A 287 -25.14 -1.61 -1.32
N ALA A 288 -24.89 -1.48 -2.63
CA ALA A 288 -25.42 -0.42 -3.49
C ALA A 288 -26.89 -0.64 -3.88
#